data_AF-A0A3D5Y1C2-F1
#
_entry.id   AF-A0A3D5Y1C2-F1
#
_cell.length_a   1.000
_cell.length_b   1.000
_cell.length_c   1.000
_cell.angle_alpha   90.00
_cell.angle_beta   90.00
_cell.angle_gamma   90.00
#
_symmetry.space_group_name_H-M   'P 1'
#
loop_
_entity.id
_entity.type
_entity.pdbx_description
1 polymer ?
#
loop_
_entity_poly.entity_id
_entity_poly.type
_entity_poly.pdbx_seq_one_letter_code
_entity_poly.pdbx_strand_id
1 'polypeptide(L)'
;LQYNTSALHRSYAVTQAYDMADRMRANQLGLAAGNYNSITGAGVTDPGCIATAAGCSPAQMAQYDAWQWNTDTLSASNAVLLPGGSGTVSTAGGVYTITVIWDDDHDGAADDNFIFQFQP
;
A
#
# COMPACT_ATOMS: atom_id res chain seq x y z
N LEU A 1 -15.11 7.32 23.10
CA LEU A 1 -14.32 6.16 22.63
C LEU A 1 -14.22 6.14 21.11
N GLN A 2 -15.33 6.25 20.36
CA GLN A 2 -15.36 6.32 18.89
C GLN A 2 -14.40 7.36 18.26
N TYR A 3 -14.31 8.57 18.83
CA TYR A 3 -13.35 9.59 18.34
C TYR A 3 -11.87 9.17 18.42
N ASN A 4 -11.47 8.36 19.40
CA ASN A 4 -10.09 7.88 19.49
C ASN A 4 -9.80 6.78 18.45
N THR A 5 -10.79 5.95 18.12
CA THR A 5 -10.67 4.92 17.09
C THR A 5 -10.52 5.53 15.70
N SER A 6 -11.35 6.52 15.37
CA SER A 6 -11.26 7.24 14.09
C SER A 6 -9.90 7.95 13.90
N ALA A 7 -9.42 8.63 14.95
CA ALA A 7 -8.10 9.26 14.93
C ALA A 7 -6.95 8.23 14.77
N LEU A 8 -7.10 7.03 15.33
CA LEU A 8 -6.15 5.95 15.19
C LEU A 8 -6.11 5.40 13.76
N HIS A 9 -7.27 5.09 13.15
CA HIS A 9 -7.33 4.62 11.77
C HIS A 9 -6.72 5.62 10.79
N ARG A 10 -7.04 6.91 10.97
CA ARG A 10 -6.40 7.97 10.17
C ARG A 10 -4.88 7.97 10.33
N SER A 11 -4.37 7.74 11.54
CA SER A 11 -2.92 7.67 11.79
C SER A 11 -2.28 6.46 11.08
N TYR A 12 -2.96 5.32 11.07
CA TYR A 12 -2.53 4.16 10.28
C TYR A 12 -2.54 4.44 8.79
N ALA A 13 -3.62 5.00 8.24
CA ALA A 13 -3.71 5.32 6.81
C ALA A 13 -2.60 6.28 6.35
N VAL A 14 -2.29 7.30 7.17
CA VAL A 14 -1.16 8.21 6.92
C VAL A 14 0.17 7.45 6.90
N THR A 15 0.41 6.60 7.90
CA THR A 15 1.65 5.81 8.02
C THR A 15 1.80 4.85 6.84
N GLN A 16 0.73 4.16 6.45
CA GLN A 16 0.71 3.22 5.34
C GLN A 16 0.95 3.89 3.98
N ALA A 17 0.47 5.11 3.79
CA ALA A 17 0.75 5.86 2.56
C ALA A 17 2.23 6.27 2.46
N TYR A 18 2.84 6.68 3.57
CA TYR A 18 4.28 6.96 3.61
C TYR A 18 5.12 5.69 3.47
N ASP A 19 4.73 4.59 4.10
CA ASP A 19 5.39 3.27 3.96
C ASP A 19 5.48 2.85 2.49
N MET A 20 4.38 2.93 1.73
CA MET A 20 4.39 2.61 0.30
C MET A 20 5.28 3.59 -0.50
N ALA A 21 5.26 4.89 -0.18
CA ALA A 21 6.16 5.84 -0.83
C ALA A 21 7.65 5.51 -0.57
N ASP A 22 7.98 5.07 0.63
CA ASP A 22 9.35 4.70 0.99
C ASP A 22 9.78 3.39 0.33
N ARG A 23 8.90 2.38 0.23
CA ARG A 23 9.13 1.16 -0.56
C ARG A 23 9.41 1.48 -2.02
N MET A 24 8.60 2.35 -2.61
CA MET A 24 8.78 2.84 -3.97
C MET A 24 10.14 3.54 -4.18
N ARG A 25 10.56 4.38 -3.22
CA ARG A 25 11.90 5.01 -3.24
C ARG A 25 13.03 4.01 -3.08
N ALA A 26 12.84 2.95 -2.29
CA ALA A 26 13.85 1.90 -2.10
C ALA A 26 14.04 1.05 -3.36
N ASN A 27 12.98 0.81 -4.14
CA ASN A 27 13.01 0.04 -5.39
C ASN A 27 13.03 0.96 -6.63
N GLN A 28 14.04 1.82 -6.74
CA GLN A 28 14.15 2.79 -7.85
C GLN A 28 14.14 2.14 -9.24
N LEU A 29 14.74 0.95 -9.40
CA LEU A 29 14.74 0.22 -10.67
C LEU A 29 13.33 -0.25 -11.04
N GLY A 30 12.56 -0.74 -10.07
CA GLY A 30 11.17 -1.14 -10.28
C GLY A 30 10.26 0.06 -10.57
N LEU A 31 10.51 1.17 -9.86
CA LEU A 31 9.82 2.44 -10.10
C LEU A 31 10.07 2.98 -11.51
N ALA A 32 11.33 3.06 -11.94
CA ALA A 32 11.70 3.52 -13.28
C ALA A 32 11.16 2.60 -14.40
N ALA A 33 11.03 1.30 -14.12
CA ALA A 33 10.40 0.34 -15.02
C ALA A 33 8.86 0.39 -15.03
N GLY A 34 8.25 1.22 -14.18
CA GLY A 34 6.80 1.39 -14.10
C GLY A 34 6.05 0.32 -13.30
N ASN A 35 6.75 -0.50 -12.51
CA ASN A 35 6.14 -1.62 -11.78
C ASN A 35 5.20 -1.16 -10.64
N TYR A 36 5.24 0.11 -10.24
CA TYR A 36 4.33 0.71 -9.24
C TYR A 36 3.22 1.57 -9.87
N ASN A 37 3.14 1.67 -11.21
CA ASN A 37 2.26 2.61 -11.88
C ASN A 37 0.76 2.33 -11.68
N SER A 38 0.42 1.10 -11.29
CA SER A 38 -0.97 0.65 -11.16
C SER A 38 -1.09 -0.47 -10.11
N ILE A 39 -0.80 -0.14 -8.84
CA ILE A 39 -1.09 -1.07 -7.74
C ILE A 39 -2.57 -1.01 -7.41
N THR A 40 -3.21 -2.18 -7.41
CA THR A 40 -4.59 -2.38 -6.93
C THR A 40 -4.57 -2.91 -5.50
N GLY A 41 -5.60 -2.57 -4.73
CA GLY A 41 -5.72 -3.03 -3.34
C GLY A 41 -6.14 -4.49 -3.16
N ALA A 42 -6.43 -5.20 -4.26
CA ALA A 42 -6.84 -6.59 -4.26
C ALA A 42 -6.12 -7.38 -5.38
N GLY A 43 -6.11 -8.71 -5.23
CA GLY A 43 -5.62 -9.63 -6.26
C GLY A 43 -4.10 -9.75 -6.37
N VAL A 44 -3.35 -9.14 -5.46
CA VAL A 44 -1.89 -9.26 -5.41
C VAL A 44 -1.51 -10.47 -4.56
N THR A 45 -0.56 -11.27 -5.03
CA THR A 45 -0.06 -12.47 -4.31
C THR A 45 1.43 -12.35 -4.05
N ASP A 46 1.91 -13.01 -2.98
CA ASP A 46 3.33 -13.13 -2.69
C ASP A 46 4.07 -13.76 -3.90
N PRO A 47 5.06 -13.07 -4.51
CA PRO A 47 5.89 -13.67 -5.55
C PRO A 47 6.85 -14.75 -5.03
N GLY A 48 6.93 -14.98 -3.71
CA GLY A 48 7.72 -16.03 -3.08
C GLY A 48 9.23 -15.85 -3.24
N CYS A 49 9.68 -14.64 -3.59
CA CYS A 49 11.06 -14.39 -3.98
C CYS A 49 11.99 -14.03 -2.80
N ILE A 50 11.44 -13.46 -1.71
CA ILE A 50 12.22 -12.95 -0.56
C ILE A 50 13.03 -14.06 0.12
N ALA A 51 12.45 -15.26 0.25
CA ALA A 51 13.10 -16.39 0.90
C ALA A 51 14.07 -17.18 -0.02
N THR A 52 14.21 -16.78 -1.29
CA THR A 52 15.08 -17.47 -2.25
C THR A 52 16.50 -16.95 -2.18
N ALA A 53 17.48 -17.80 -2.51
CA ALA A 53 18.90 -17.38 -2.54
C ALA A 53 19.19 -16.28 -3.59
N ALA A 54 18.40 -16.22 -4.67
CA ALA A 54 18.51 -15.19 -5.69
C ALA A 54 17.85 -13.86 -5.27
N GLY A 55 16.97 -13.89 -4.26
CA GLY A 55 16.14 -12.75 -3.88
C GLY A 55 15.10 -12.39 -4.94
N CYS A 56 14.61 -11.16 -4.87
CA CYS A 56 13.61 -10.63 -5.78
C CYS A 56 14.24 -9.74 -6.86
N SER A 57 13.81 -9.93 -8.11
CA SER A 57 14.02 -8.90 -9.15
C SER A 57 13.26 -7.62 -8.80
N PRO A 58 13.60 -6.46 -9.40
CA PRO A 58 12.86 -5.21 -9.15
C PRO A 58 11.35 -5.28 -9.41
N ALA A 59 10.93 -6.09 -10.39
CA ALA A 59 9.50 -6.32 -10.66
C ALA A 59 8.84 -7.18 -9.57
N GLN A 60 9.51 -8.25 -9.14
CA GLN A 60 9.02 -9.07 -8.03
C GLN A 60 9.02 -8.30 -6.71
N MET A 61 9.99 -7.42 -6.46
CA MET A 61 9.97 -6.54 -5.29
C MET A 61 8.73 -5.65 -5.27
N ALA A 62 8.37 -5.04 -6.41
CA ALA A 62 7.15 -4.23 -6.48
C ALA A 62 5.87 -5.03 -6.24
N GLN A 63 5.80 -6.26 -6.77
CA GLN A 63 4.70 -7.18 -6.48
C GLN A 63 4.66 -7.57 -5.00
N TYR A 64 5.81 -7.88 -4.40
CA TYR A 64 5.93 -8.22 -2.99
C TYR A 64 5.50 -7.04 -2.10
N ASP A 65 5.94 -5.82 -2.40
CA ASP A 65 5.54 -4.62 -1.68
C ASP A 65 4.03 -4.43 -1.72
N ALA A 66 3.41 -4.56 -2.90
CA ALA A 66 1.97 -4.44 -3.05
C ALA A 66 1.20 -5.53 -2.29
N TRP A 67 1.69 -6.78 -2.31
CA TRP A 67 1.11 -7.89 -1.56
C TRP A 67 1.23 -7.68 -0.05
N GLN A 68 2.43 -7.36 0.43
CA GLN A 68 2.69 -7.19 1.86
C GLN A 68 1.93 -5.99 2.42
N TRP A 69 1.90 -4.88 1.68
CA TRP A 69 1.21 -3.67 2.08
C TRP A 69 -0.30 -3.85 2.17
N ASN A 70 -0.91 -4.62 1.26
CA ASN A 70 -2.37 -4.78 1.25
C ASN A 70 -2.90 -6.02 1.96
N THR A 71 -2.22 -7.16 1.87
CA THR A 71 -2.86 -8.46 2.12
C THR A 71 -2.08 -9.42 3.03
N ASP A 72 -0.80 -9.18 3.30
CA ASP A 72 -0.05 -10.05 4.21
C ASP A 72 -0.63 -9.97 5.62
N THR A 73 -1.25 -11.06 6.05
CA THR A 73 -1.91 -11.17 7.37
C THR A 73 -0.92 -11.35 8.51
N LEU A 74 0.36 -11.62 8.20
CA LEU A 74 1.42 -11.73 9.20
C LEU A 74 2.13 -10.40 9.44
N SER A 75 1.81 -9.37 8.63
CA SER A 75 2.37 -8.02 8.70
C SER A 75 1.29 -6.99 9.03
N ALA A 76 1.71 -5.76 9.33
CA ALA A 76 0.84 -4.61 9.52
C ALA A 76 0.32 -4.09 8.16
N SER A 77 -0.46 -4.91 7.45
CA SER A 77 -1.04 -4.58 6.15
C SER A 77 -2.32 -3.73 6.29
N ASN A 78 -2.75 -3.09 5.20
CA ASN A 78 -3.98 -2.30 5.17
C ASN A 78 -5.20 -3.14 5.60
N ALA A 79 -5.32 -4.39 5.13
CA ALA A 79 -6.41 -5.28 5.52
C ALA A 79 -6.39 -5.70 7.01
N VAL A 80 -5.23 -5.59 7.68
CA VAL A 80 -5.08 -5.91 9.11
C VAL A 80 -5.30 -4.67 9.99
N LEU A 81 -4.79 -3.51 9.56
CA LEU A 81 -4.80 -2.28 10.36
C LEU A 81 -6.10 -1.49 10.25
N LEU A 82 -6.79 -1.60 9.12
CA LEU A 82 -7.93 -0.75 8.77
C LEU A 82 -9.15 -1.63 8.43
N PRO A 83 -10.33 -1.35 8.98
CA PRO A 83 -11.55 -2.04 8.57
C PRO A 83 -11.81 -1.78 7.08
N GLY A 84 -12.06 -2.84 6.30
CA GLY A 84 -12.20 -2.71 4.84
C GLY A 84 -10.97 -2.13 4.13
N GLY A 85 -9.81 -2.14 4.80
CA GLY A 85 -8.61 -1.41 4.40
C GLY A 85 -8.01 -1.84 3.07
N SER A 86 -7.70 -0.87 2.22
CA SER A 86 -7.13 -1.12 0.90
C SER A 86 -6.29 0.05 0.43
N GLY A 87 -5.20 -0.25 -0.28
CA GLY A 87 -4.24 0.72 -0.77
C GLY A 87 -4.02 0.60 -2.27
N THR A 88 -3.98 1.73 -2.97
CA THR A 88 -3.73 1.81 -4.41
C THR A 88 -2.62 2.79 -4.74
N VAL A 89 -1.95 2.56 -5.87
CA VAL A 89 -0.98 3.49 -6.45
C VAL A 89 -1.32 3.72 -7.91
N SER A 90 -1.37 4.98 -8.32
CA SER A 90 -1.49 5.40 -9.72
C SER A 90 -0.44 6.45 -10.05
N THR A 91 -0.16 6.67 -11.33
CA THR A 91 0.76 7.72 -11.79
C THR A 91 0.16 8.54 -12.93
N ALA A 92 0.41 9.84 -12.91
CA ALA A 92 0.06 10.76 -13.98
C ALA A 92 1.13 11.84 -14.10
N GLY A 93 1.74 11.98 -15.29
CA GLY A 93 2.76 13.00 -15.54
C GLY A 93 4.00 12.89 -14.65
N GLY A 94 4.34 11.68 -14.18
CA GLY A 94 5.47 11.44 -13.28
C GLY A 94 5.16 11.67 -11.79
N VAL A 95 3.95 12.12 -11.46
CA VAL A 95 3.47 12.23 -10.07
C VAL A 95 2.76 10.95 -9.70
N TYR A 96 3.21 10.31 -8.62
CA TYR A 96 2.57 9.13 -8.05
C TYR A 96 1.55 9.55 -7.00
N THR A 97 0.37 8.94 -7.06
CA THR A 97 -0.72 9.13 -6.11
C THR A 97 -0.96 7.82 -5.38
N ILE A 98 -0.71 7.83 -4.07
CA ILE A 98 -0.99 6.73 -3.15
C ILE A 98 -2.29 7.05 -2.45
N THR A 99 -3.25 6.14 -2.51
CA THR A 99 -4.56 6.28 -1.82
C THR A 99 -4.75 5.09 -0.90
N VAL A 100 -5.01 5.35 0.37
CA VAL A 100 -5.42 4.35 1.37
C VAL A 100 -6.86 4.64 1.74
N ILE A 101 -7.74 3.64 1.64
CA ILE A 101 -9.15 3.72 2.01
C ILE A 101 -9.47 2.79 3.17
N TRP A 102 -10.51 3.12 3.94
CA TRP A 102 -11.04 2.29 5.02
C TRP A 102 -12.51 2.62 5.33
N ASP A 103 -13.16 1.71 6.05
CA ASP A 103 -14.54 1.79 6.54
C ASP A 103 -14.52 2.20 8.03
N ASP A 104 -14.57 3.50 8.34
CA ASP A 104 -14.42 3.98 9.72
C ASP A 104 -15.67 3.70 10.58
N ASP A 105 -16.86 3.77 9.99
CA ASP A 105 -18.14 3.61 10.68
C ASP A 105 -18.69 2.18 10.66
N HIS A 106 -18.00 1.26 9.97
CA HIS A 106 -18.27 -0.17 9.87
C HIS A 106 -19.62 -0.48 9.21
N ASP A 107 -20.03 0.32 8.22
CA ASP A 107 -21.27 0.13 7.48
C ASP A 107 -21.13 -0.83 6.28
N GLY A 108 -19.90 -1.27 5.99
CA GLY A 108 -19.54 -2.15 4.88
C GLY A 108 -19.01 -1.42 3.65
N ALA A 109 -18.89 -0.09 3.68
CA ALA A 109 -18.34 0.73 2.62
C ALA A 109 -17.08 1.48 3.09
N ALA A 110 -16.01 1.41 2.28
CA ALA A 110 -14.73 2.02 2.60
C ALA A 110 -14.67 3.46 2.05
N ASP A 111 -15.34 4.36 2.75
CA ASP A 111 -15.65 5.73 2.30
C ASP A 111 -14.54 6.73 2.65
N ASP A 112 -13.84 6.45 3.75
CA ASP A 112 -12.75 7.28 4.23
C ASP A 112 -11.49 7.02 3.44
N ASN A 113 -10.72 8.09 3.22
CA ASN A 113 -9.46 7.99 2.50
C ASN A 113 -8.40 8.97 2.99
N PHE A 114 -7.16 8.57 2.74
CA PHE A 114 -5.98 9.41 2.81
C PHE A 114 -5.22 9.30 1.49
N ILE A 115 -4.86 10.47 0.94
CA ILE A 115 -4.14 10.58 -0.32
C ILE A 115 -2.79 11.24 -0.05
N PHE A 116 -1.73 10.60 -0.52
CA PHE A 116 -0.38 11.14 -0.54
C PHE A 116 0.13 11.16 -1.97
N GLN A 117 0.67 12.31 -2.39
CA GLN A 117 1.26 12.48 -3.72
C GLN A 117 2.74 12.81 -3.60
N PHE A 118 3.54 12.21 -4.48
CA PHE A 118 4.95 12.53 -4.55
C PHE A 118 5.51 12.35 -5.96
N GLN A 119 6.63 13.02 -6.21
CA GLN A 119 7.43 12.84 -7.41
C GLN A 119 8.83 12.39 -6.96
N PRO A 120 9.23 11.15 -7.26
CA PRO A 120 10.53 10.59 -6.90
C PRO A 120 11.71 11.25 -7.63
#